data_AF-A0A938N1J8-F1
#
_entry.id   AF-A0A938N1J8-F1
#
_cell.length_a   1.000
_cell.length_b   1.000
_cell.length_c   1.000
_cell.angle_alpha   90.00
_cell.angle_beta   90.00
_cell.angle_gamma   90.00
#
_symmetry.space_group_name_H-M   'P 1'
#
loop_
_entity.id
_entity.type
_entity.pdbx_description
1 polymer ?
#
loop_
_entity_poly.entity_id
_entity_poly.type
_entity_poly.pdbx_seq_one_letter_code
_entity_poly.pdbx_strand_id
1 'polypeptide(L)'
;MENPRDVLVAFLHDPPDKAFEIKGHEARALRYLETALGDAVSEAELKDVSDVLAATAERLPAPHWTQCTISWKNGHRRVHHPLSAFAPPPVADTPWTEAEIDRTIAALVDGIDVERRFLLLWRRLPEQLAHEHGAWFARLPADTRVPDHTLWHHLDTTAALKAARAGESEGAAFLSFSLGPVQSFIAAARSVRDLWSGSMILSWLTFHAMLPVVEQLGPTALIYPSLRGLPWLDRWLIKDRNLKGKIDEPSVDLRMTPCLPNRFLALVPWGHEGQIAVDLAGRCREAVKREWMKMAEAVKRELDQRLGGLPVDWSKRWPEQVENFFEYRTAVLPWRECASDATLAWLISGSDDFDKAFPDAAAVRKLAGAIPREEQPRYGQSSAGGWQAKVELSARLMQAQRSIRHVPPAAEADSPGQEFPPKCSLLGTYEQ
;
A
#
# COMPACT_ATOMS: atom_id res chain seq x y z
N MET A 1 3.80 -13.84 6.73
CA MET A 1 2.94 -12.91 7.46
C MET A 1 2.91 -13.35 8.90
N GLU A 2 3.06 -12.43 9.85
CA GLU A 2 3.18 -12.77 11.28
C GLU A 2 1.82 -13.11 11.92
N ASN A 3 0.72 -12.50 11.45
CA ASN A 3 -0.63 -12.78 11.98
C ASN A 3 -1.71 -12.81 10.88
N PRO A 4 -1.68 -13.80 9.97
CA PRO A 4 -2.59 -13.86 8.84
C PRO A 4 -4.06 -14.11 9.23
N ARG A 5 -4.31 -14.83 10.34
CA ARG A 5 -5.66 -15.10 10.84
C ARG A 5 -6.35 -13.82 11.29
N ASP A 6 -5.73 -13.06 12.18
CA ASP A 6 -6.39 -11.88 12.73
C ASP A 6 -6.52 -10.77 11.69
N VAL A 7 -5.59 -10.71 10.73
CA VAL A 7 -5.70 -9.82 9.56
C VAL A 7 -6.87 -10.24 8.66
N LEU A 8 -7.14 -11.55 8.49
CA LEU A 8 -8.32 -12.02 7.77
C LEU A 8 -9.62 -11.67 8.50
N VAL A 9 -9.66 -11.83 9.84
CA VAL A 9 -10.81 -11.40 10.65
C VAL A 9 -11.08 -9.92 10.46
N ALA A 10 -10.04 -9.07 10.52
CA ALA A 10 -10.18 -7.64 10.25
C ALA A 10 -10.59 -7.32 8.81
N PHE A 11 -10.10 -8.08 7.83
CA PHE A 11 -10.43 -7.91 6.41
C PHE A 11 -11.87 -8.31 6.07
N LEU A 12 -12.50 -9.23 6.79
CA LEU A 12 -13.91 -9.63 6.57
C LEU A 12 -14.79 -9.32 7.79
N HIS A 13 -14.42 -8.33 8.61
CA HIS A 13 -15.23 -7.93 9.75
C HIS A 13 -16.61 -7.41 9.30
N ASP A 14 -16.63 -6.75 8.15
CA ASP A 14 -17.82 -6.43 7.39
C ASP A 14 -17.99 -7.43 6.23
N PRO A 15 -19.19 -8.00 6.02
CA PRO A 15 -19.38 -8.98 4.97
C PRO A 15 -19.48 -8.30 3.59
N PRO A 16 -19.12 -8.99 2.49
CA PRO A 16 -19.12 -8.41 1.13
C PRO A 16 -20.47 -7.82 0.67
N ASP A 17 -21.57 -8.23 1.29
CA ASP A 17 -22.94 -7.84 0.99
C ASP A 17 -23.52 -6.80 1.98
N LYS A 18 -22.71 -6.26 2.90
CA LYS A 18 -23.16 -5.31 3.95
C LYS A 18 -24.06 -4.20 3.44
N ALA A 19 -23.66 -3.56 2.34
CA ALA A 19 -24.39 -2.42 1.80
C ALA A 19 -25.80 -2.79 1.30
N PHE A 20 -26.02 -4.03 0.86
CA PHE A 20 -27.36 -4.51 0.49
C PHE A 20 -28.28 -4.64 1.71
N GLU A 21 -27.75 -5.08 2.84
CA GLU A 21 -28.51 -5.21 4.07
C GLU A 21 -27.64 -4.98 5.33
N ILE A 22 -27.74 -3.80 5.90
CA ILE A 22 -26.95 -3.46 7.11
C ILE A 22 -27.44 -4.25 8.34
N LYS A 23 -28.73 -4.56 8.45
CA LYS A 23 -29.25 -5.26 9.62
C LYS A 23 -28.77 -6.72 9.61
N GLY A 24 -28.10 -7.16 10.69
CA GLY A 24 -27.61 -8.53 10.83
C GLY A 24 -26.28 -8.83 10.11
N HIS A 25 -25.59 -7.81 9.59
CA HIS A 25 -24.31 -7.99 8.88
C HIS A 25 -23.23 -8.67 9.72
N GLU A 26 -23.16 -8.41 11.03
CA GLU A 26 -22.18 -9.05 11.93
C GLU A 26 -22.36 -10.58 11.96
N ALA A 27 -23.60 -11.08 12.02
CA ALA A 27 -23.87 -12.52 11.98
C ALA A 27 -23.51 -13.16 10.63
N ARG A 28 -23.59 -12.39 9.53
CA ARG A 28 -23.12 -12.85 8.21
C ARG A 28 -21.61 -12.83 8.10
N ALA A 29 -20.95 -11.79 8.62
CA ALA A 29 -19.50 -11.72 8.70
C ALA A 29 -18.93 -12.92 9.46
N LEU A 30 -19.49 -13.26 10.64
CA LEU A 30 -19.10 -14.45 11.39
C LEU A 30 -19.18 -15.71 10.55
N ARG A 31 -20.32 -15.95 9.89
CA ARG A 31 -20.52 -17.14 9.04
C ARG A 31 -19.48 -17.22 7.92
N TYR A 32 -19.27 -16.13 7.19
CA TYR A 32 -18.29 -16.07 6.11
C TYR A 32 -16.85 -16.22 6.60
N LEU A 33 -16.55 -15.70 7.78
CA LEU A 33 -15.26 -15.87 8.43
C LEU A 33 -15.05 -17.31 8.90
N GLU A 34 -16.06 -17.97 9.46
CA GLU A 34 -15.99 -19.39 9.83
C GLU A 34 -15.71 -20.27 8.61
N THR A 35 -16.37 -20.00 7.48
CA THR A 35 -16.07 -20.65 6.20
C THR A 35 -14.66 -20.32 5.70
N ALA A 36 -14.27 -19.05 5.76
CA ALA A 36 -12.95 -18.59 5.31
C ALA A 36 -11.82 -19.16 6.17
N LEU A 37 -12.00 -19.33 7.48
CA LEU A 37 -10.97 -19.80 8.41
C LEU A 37 -11.02 -21.32 8.60
N GLY A 38 -12.18 -21.93 8.45
CA GLY A 38 -12.42 -23.34 8.79
C GLY A 38 -12.56 -23.58 10.29
N ASP A 39 -12.63 -22.53 11.10
CA ASP A 39 -12.71 -22.55 12.57
C ASP A 39 -13.79 -21.57 13.06
N ALA A 40 -14.29 -21.79 14.27
CA ALA A 40 -15.25 -20.88 14.91
C ALA A 40 -14.65 -19.48 15.14
N VAL A 41 -15.47 -18.44 14.97
CA VAL A 41 -15.11 -17.04 15.22
C VAL A 41 -16.10 -16.43 16.17
N SER A 42 -15.62 -15.74 17.20
CA SER A 42 -16.46 -15.09 18.19
C SER A 42 -16.79 -13.64 17.80
N GLU A 43 -17.91 -13.12 18.29
CA GLU A 43 -18.26 -11.70 18.18
C GLU A 43 -17.19 -10.77 18.77
N ALA A 44 -16.42 -11.25 19.76
CA ALA A 44 -15.34 -10.49 20.37
C ALA A 44 -14.18 -10.25 19.40
N GLU A 45 -13.89 -11.23 18.54
CA GLU A 45 -12.83 -11.12 17.53
C GLU A 45 -13.20 -10.17 16.38
N LEU A 46 -14.49 -10.05 16.08
CA LEU A 46 -15.00 -9.05 15.12
C LEU A 46 -14.82 -7.61 15.61
N LYS A 47 -14.92 -7.38 16.92
CA LYS A 47 -14.85 -6.05 17.53
C LYS A 47 -13.39 -5.62 17.69
N ASP A 48 -12.84 -5.08 16.61
CA ASP A 48 -11.47 -4.58 16.57
C ASP A 48 -11.40 -3.05 16.50
N VAL A 49 -10.42 -2.46 17.19
CA VAL A 49 -10.17 -1.00 17.15
C VAL A 49 -9.79 -0.51 15.74
N SER A 50 -9.30 -1.39 14.88
CA SER A 50 -8.87 -1.08 13.52
C SER A 50 -10.02 -0.65 12.62
N ASP A 51 -11.24 -1.18 12.80
CA ASP A 51 -12.44 -0.70 12.08
C ASP A 51 -12.72 0.76 12.45
N VAL A 52 -12.73 1.06 13.76
CA VAL A 52 -12.93 2.44 14.24
C VAL A 52 -11.86 3.38 13.69
N LEU A 53 -10.60 2.97 13.68
CA LEU A 53 -9.50 3.77 13.13
C LEU A 53 -9.60 3.95 11.61
N ALA A 54 -10.00 2.92 10.86
CA ALA A 54 -10.23 2.99 9.42
C ALA A 54 -11.38 3.96 9.11
N ALA A 55 -12.52 3.78 9.76
CA ALA A 55 -13.68 4.67 9.68
C ALA A 55 -13.31 6.12 10.02
N THR A 56 -12.45 6.34 11.02
CA THR A 56 -11.96 7.66 11.42
C THR A 56 -11.11 8.34 10.34
N ALA A 57 -10.38 7.54 9.53
CA ALA A 57 -9.55 8.03 8.43
C ALA A 57 -10.35 8.29 7.14
N GLU A 58 -11.41 7.52 6.90
CA GLU A 58 -12.14 7.47 5.63
C GLU A 58 -13.44 8.29 5.65
N ARG A 59 -14.15 8.35 6.79
CA ARG A 59 -15.53 8.87 6.84
C ARG A 59 -15.57 10.35 7.17
N LEU A 60 -16.43 11.07 6.45
CA LEU A 60 -16.84 12.43 6.78
C LEU A 60 -17.92 12.42 7.88
N PRO A 61 -18.09 13.51 8.64
CA PRO A 61 -19.17 13.61 9.61
C PRO A 61 -20.55 13.40 8.95
N ALA A 62 -21.30 12.43 9.45
CA ALA A 62 -22.64 12.10 8.96
C ALA A 62 -23.57 11.68 10.11
N PRO A 63 -24.90 11.90 9.98
CA PRO A 63 -25.89 11.37 10.92
C PRO A 63 -25.82 9.83 11.02
N HIS A 64 -26.51 9.28 12.01
CA HIS A 64 -26.71 7.85 12.14
C HIS A 64 -27.37 7.28 10.88
N TRP A 65 -26.99 6.06 10.48
CA TRP A 65 -27.44 5.44 9.21
C TRP A 65 -28.96 5.28 9.10
N THR A 66 -29.68 5.31 10.23
CA THR A 66 -31.16 5.31 10.24
C THR A 66 -31.78 6.63 9.79
N GLN A 67 -31.03 7.74 9.87
CA GLN A 67 -31.50 9.09 9.52
C GLN A 67 -31.13 9.44 8.08
N CYS A 68 -29.93 9.05 7.66
CA CYS A 68 -29.47 9.23 6.30
C CYS A 68 -28.93 7.89 5.81
N THR A 69 -29.54 7.31 4.78
CA THR A 69 -28.96 6.18 4.06
C THR A 69 -29.50 6.20 2.64
N ILE A 70 -28.62 5.91 1.69
CA ILE A 70 -29.07 5.46 0.39
C ILE A 70 -29.64 4.05 0.62
N SER A 71 -30.95 3.90 0.60
CA SER A 71 -31.58 2.58 0.77
C SER A 71 -31.27 1.73 -0.45
N TRP A 72 -30.29 0.85 -0.30
CA TRP A 72 -29.93 -0.16 -1.30
C TRP A 72 -31.05 -1.17 -1.54
N LYS A 73 -31.97 -1.33 -0.58
CA LYS A 73 -33.16 -2.17 -0.69
C LYS A 73 -34.26 -1.59 -1.59
N ASN A 74 -34.31 -0.27 -1.77
CA ASN A 74 -35.37 0.41 -2.52
C ASN A 74 -34.99 0.73 -3.97
N GLY A 75 -33.94 0.10 -4.52
CA GLY A 75 -33.51 0.26 -5.92
C GLY A 75 -32.75 1.55 -6.23
N HIS A 76 -32.57 2.46 -5.27
CA HIS A 76 -31.76 3.66 -5.45
C HIS A 76 -30.30 3.36 -5.13
N ARG A 77 -29.62 2.60 -5.99
CA ARG A 77 -28.20 2.26 -5.81
C ARG A 77 -27.34 3.38 -6.38
N ARG A 78 -26.63 4.11 -5.52
CA ARG A 78 -25.74 5.20 -5.93
C ARG A 78 -24.39 5.05 -5.28
N VAL A 79 -23.38 5.31 -6.09
CA VAL A 79 -21.98 5.48 -5.68
C VAL A 79 -21.48 6.75 -6.36
N HIS A 80 -20.54 7.44 -5.76
CA HIS A 80 -19.96 8.66 -6.29
C HIS A 80 -18.46 8.48 -6.44
N HIS A 81 -17.90 8.91 -7.57
CA HIS A 81 -16.46 8.94 -7.74
C HIS A 81 -15.86 9.98 -6.79
N PRO A 82 -14.86 9.63 -5.95
CA PRO A 82 -14.44 10.46 -4.82
C PRO A 82 -13.83 11.81 -5.24
N LEU A 83 -13.27 11.91 -6.46
CA LEU A 83 -12.65 13.15 -6.95
C LEU A 83 -13.57 14.03 -7.79
N SER A 84 -14.49 13.44 -8.55
CA SER A 84 -15.31 14.17 -9.52
C SER A 84 -16.76 14.31 -9.09
N ALA A 85 -17.13 13.65 -7.97
CA ALA A 85 -18.51 13.44 -7.53
C ALA A 85 -19.41 12.75 -8.59
N PHE A 86 -18.84 12.29 -9.71
CA PHE A 86 -19.58 11.67 -10.79
C PHE A 86 -20.24 10.38 -10.31
N ALA A 87 -21.56 10.27 -10.53
CA ALA A 87 -22.29 9.05 -10.29
C ALA A 87 -22.26 8.19 -11.56
N PRO A 88 -21.60 7.01 -11.55
CA PRO A 88 -21.63 6.11 -12.70
C PRO A 88 -23.05 5.60 -12.95
N PRO A 89 -23.37 5.20 -14.19
CA PRO A 89 -24.64 4.59 -14.50
C PRO A 89 -24.86 3.32 -13.65
N PRO A 90 -26.12 3.03 -13.26
CA PRO A 90 -26.42 1.83 -12.50
C PRO A 90 -26.02 0.58 -13.30
N VAL A 91 -25.54 -0.44 -12.59
CA VAL A 91 -25.27 -1.76 -13.17
C VAL A 91 -26.44 -2.70 -12.91
N ALA A 92 -26.59 -3.71 -13.76
CA ALA A 92 -27.67 -4.68 -13.65
C ALA A 92 -27.66 -5.40 -12.29
N ASP A 93 -28.86 -5.67 -11.79
CA ASP A 93 -29.06 -6.43 -10.57
C ASP A 93 -29.06 -7.92 -10.91
N THR A 94 -28.10 -8.64 -10.35
CA THR A 94 -28.06 -10.11 -10.39
C THR A 94 -28.60 -10.61 -9.05
N PRO A 95 -29.59 -11.53 -9.04
CA PRO A 95 -30.02 -12.19 -7.81
C PRO A 95 -28.85 -12.94 -7.16
N TRP A 96 -28.79 -12.88 -5.83
CA TRP A 96 -27.77 -13.58 -5.03
C TRP A 96 -28.38 -14.00 -3.69
N THR A 97 -27.74 -14.93 -3.01
CA THR A 97 -28.10 -15.43 -1.69
C THR A 97 -26.89 -15.49 -0.77
N GLU A 98 -27.12 -15.46 0.54
CA GLU A 98 -26.02 -15.58 1.52
C GLU A 98 -25.22 -16.88 1.34
N ALA A 99 -25.90 -17.97 0.97
CA ALA A 99 -25.30 -19.27 0.73
C ALA A 99 -24.48 -19.33 -0.57
N GLU A 100 -24.73 -18.44 -1.53
CA GLU A 100 -23.90 -18.31 -2.74
C GLU A 100 -22.57 -17.63 -2.44
N ILE A 101 -22.60 -16.55 -1.65
CA ILE A 101 -21.37 -15.88 -1.18
C ILE A 101 -20.51 -16.84 -0.37
N ASP A 102 -21.13 -17.58 0.55
CA ASP A 102 -20.45 -18.59 1.37
C ASP A 102 -19.78 -19.68 0.51
N ARG A 103 -20.51 -20.20 -0.51
CA ARG A 103 -19.95 -21.17 -1.48
C ARG A 103 -18.78 -20.60 -2.27
N THR A 104 -18.82 -19.34 -2.69
CA THR A 104 -17.69 -18.69 -3.39
C THR A 104 -16.46 -18.61 -2.48
N ILE A 105 -16.64 -18.23 -1.22
CA ILE A 105 -15.54 -18.17 -0.23
C ILE A 105 -14.97 -19.57 -0.01
N ALA A 106 -15.82 -20.58 0.23
CA ALA A 106 -15.43 -21.97 0.40
C ALA A 106 -14.62 -22.49 -0.79
N ALA A 107 -15.08 -22.24 -2.02
CA ALA A 107 -14.40 -22.67 -3.24
C ALA A 107 -13.02 -22.01 -3.42
N LEU A 108 -12.88 -20.73 -3.07
CA LEU A 108 -11.58 -20.04 -3.12
C LEU A 108 -10.59 -20.69 -2.14
N VAL A 109 -11.00 -20.88 -0.88
CA VAL A 109 -10.11 -21.37 0.18
C VAL A 109 -9.92 -22.89 0.22
N ASP A 110 -10.67 -23.65 -0.59
CA ASP A 110 -10.54 -25.10 -0.68
C ASP A 110 -9.09 -25.52 -1.01
N GLY A 111 -8.55 -26.42 -0.20
CA GLY A 111 -7.16 -26.89 -0.30
C GLY A 111 -6.09 -25.84 0.04
N ILE A 112 -6.44 -24.69 0.64
CA ILE A 112 -5.50 -23.63 1.00
C ILE A 112 -5.33 -23.54 2.52
N ASP A 113 -4.07 -23.52 2.96
CA ASP A 113 -3.71 -23.34 4.38
C ASP A 113 -4.15 -21.95 4.88
N VAL A 114 -4.63 -21.89 6.13
CA VAL A 114 -5.16 -20.66 6.77
C VAL A 114 -4.24 -19.45 6.61
N GLU A 115 -2.93 -19.66 6.74
CA GLU A 115 -1.91 -18.61 6.60
C GLU A 115 -1.92 -17.89 5.24
N ARG A 116 -2.44 -18.54 4.20
CA ARG A 116 -2.48 -18.04 2.82
C ARG A 116 -3.88 -17.61 2.39
N ARG A 117 -4.92 -17.99 3.13
CA ARG A 117 -6.32 -17.69 2.79
C ARG A 117 -6.59 -16.19 2.72
N PHE A 118 -6.00 -15.41 3.64
CA PHE A 118 -6.06 -13.95 3.56
C PHE A 118 -5.57 -13.43 2.21
N LEU A 119 -4.37 -13.84 1.77
CA LEU A 119 -3.76 -13.37 0.53
C LEU A 119 -4.63 -13.72 -0.69
N LEU A 120 -5.18 -14.93 -0.71
CA LEU A 120 -6.04 -15.37 -1.80
C LEU A 120 -7.38 -14.63 -1.82
N LEU A 121 -8.05 -14.51 -0.67
CA LEU A 121 -9.33 -13.81 -0.56
C LEU A 121 -9.16 -12.31 -0.88
N TRP A 122 -8.15 -11.66 -0.31
CA TRP A 122 -7.81 -10.27 -0.61
C TRP A 122 -7.61 -10.03 -2.12
N ARG A 123 -6.97 -10.99 -2.80
CA ARG A 123 -6.69 -10.88 -4.23
C ARG A 123 -7.90 -11.19 -5.11
N ARG A 124 -8.65 -12.25 -4.81
CA ARG A 124 -9.65 -12.84 -5.75
C ARG A 124 -11.10 -12.62 -5.37
N LEU A 125 -11.42 -12.49 -4.08
CA LEU A 125 -12.81 -12.39 -3.63
C LEU A 125 -13.60 -11.26 -4.30
N PRO A 126 -13.06 -10.02 -4.44
CA PRO A 126 -13.80 -8.93 -5.07
C PRO A 126 -14.19 -9.23 -6.53
N GLU A 127 -13.24 -9.74 -7.31
CA GLU A 127 -13.44 -10.08 -8.73
C GLU A 127 -14.37 -11.28 -8.89
N GLN A 128 -14.20 -12.31 -8.04
CA GLN A 128 -14.99 -13.53 -8.11
C GLN A 128 -16.46 -13.26 -7.79
N LEU A 129 -16.75 -12.52 -6.71
CA LEU A 129 -18.13 -12.15 -6.37
C LEU A 129 -18.77 -11.27 -7.43
N ALA A 130 -18.01 -10.33 -8.01
CA ALA A 130 -18.51 -9.47 -9.08
C ALA A 130 -18.85 -10.24 -10.36
N HIS A 131 -18.06 -11.28 -10.66
CA HIS A 131 -18.27 -12.16 -11.81
C HIS A 131 -19.46 -13.11 -11.60
N GLU A 132 -19.55 -13.76 -10.44
CA GLU A 132 -20.58 -14.77 -10.16
C GLU A 132 -21.93 -14.18 -9.77
N HIS A 133 -21.93 -13.10 -8.97
CA HIS A 133 -23.13 -12.58 -8.30
C HIS A 133 -23.46 -11.14 -8.69
N GLY A 134 -22.77 -10.60 -9.69
CA GLY A 134 -23.08 -9.32 -10.32
C GLY A 134 -22.13 -8.17 -9.95
N ALA A 135 -21.99 -7.24 -10.90
CA ALA A 135 -20.97 -6.17 -10.87
C ALA A 135 -21.05 -5.22 -9.67
N TRP A 136 -22.18 -5.21 -8.92
CA TRP A 136 -22.31 -4.44 -7.70
C TRP A 136 -21.31 -4.86 -6.63
N PHE A 137 -20.96 -6.14 -6.50
CA PHE A 137 -19.99 -6.59 -5.50
C PHE A 137 -18.62 -5.90 -5.63
N ALA A 138 -18.22 -5.46 -6.82
CA ALA A 138 -16.98 -4.67 -7.01
C ALA A 138 -17.13 -3.19 -6.60
N ARG A 139 -18.36 -2.70 -6.43
CA ARG A 139 -18.70 -1.27 -6.32
C ARG A 139 -19.45 -0.89 -5.05
N LEU A 140 -19.89 -1.86 -4.24
CA LEU A 140 -20.64 -1.58 -3.02
C LEU A 140 -19.88 -0.60 -2.13
N PRO A 141 -20.53 0.46 -1.61
CA PRO A 141 -19.88 1.41 -0.74
C PRO A 141 -19.65 0.82 0.64
N ALA A 142 -18.58 1.27 1.32
CA ALA A 142 -18.37 0.92 2.73
C ALA A 142 -19.39 1.62 3.64
N ASP A 143 -19.75 2.86 3.29
CA ASP A 143 -20.72 3.68 4.01
C ASP A 143 -21.85 4.13 3.08
N THR A 144 -23.08 3.69 3.36
CA THR A 144 -24.25 4.04 2.56
C THR A 144 -24.69 5.50 2.73
N ARG A 145 -24.15 6.22 3.71
CA ARG A 145 -24.36 7.66 3.93
C ARG A 145 -23.51 8.49 2.98
N VAL A 146 -22.28 8.05 2.76
CA VAL A 146 -21.26 8.72 1.94
C VAL A 146 -20.63 7.67 1.03
N PRO A 147 -21.27 7.34 -0.10
CA PRO A 147 -20.87 6.19 -0.93
C PRO A 147 -19.76 6.57 -1.93
N ASP A 148 -18.66 7.15 -1.43
CA ASP A 148 -17.54 7.66 -2.23
C ASP A 148 -16.35 6.69 -2.34
N HIS A 149 -16.29 5.69 -1.47
CA HIS A 149 -15.32 4.60 -1.51
C HIS A 149 -16.00 3.25 -1.34
N THR A 150 -15.40 2.22 -1.93
CA THR A 150 -15.95 0.86 -1.89
C THR A 150 -15.67 0.18 -0.55
N LEU A 151 -16.49 -0.81 -0.22
CA LEU A 151 -16.28 -1.71 0.91
C LEU A 151 -14.86 -2.28 0.89
N TRP A 152 -14.35 -2.69 -0.26
CA TRP A 152 -13.00 -3.26 -0.38
C TRP A 152 -11.89 -2.32 0.07
N HIS A 153 -12.02 -1.00 -0.14
CA HIS A 153 -11.05 -0.03 0.39
C HIS A 153 -11.09 0.02 1.92
N HIS A 154 -12.29 0.06 2.50
CA HIS A 154 -12.46 0.03 3.95
C HIS A 154 -11.90 -1.25 4.59
N LEU A 155 -12.14 -2.39 3.96
CA LEU A 155 -11.58 -3.68 4.38
C LEU A 155 -10.04 -3.71 4.27
N ASP A 156 -9.47 -3.14 3.19
CA ASP A 156 -8.02 -3.00 3.01
C ASP A 156 -7.41 -2.14 4.13
N THR A 157 -7.99 -0.97 4.40
CA THR A 157 -7.53 -0.05 5.46
C THR A 157 -7.62 -0.69 6.84
N THR A 158 -8.72 -1.39 7.13
CA THR A 158 -8.94 -2.08 8.41
C THR A 158 -7.92 -3.20 8.61
N ALA A 159 -7.67 -4.01 7.58
CA ALA A 159 -6.65 -5.05 7.60
C ALA A 159 -5.23 -4.48 7.77
N ALA A 160 -4.92 -3.37 7.10
CA ALA A 160 -3.64 -2.68 7.24
C ALA A 160 -3.40 -2.17 8.66
N LEU A 161 -4.42 -1.53 9.26
CA LEU A 161 -4.37 -1.05 10.65
C LEU A 161 -4.24 -2.20 11.65
N LYS A 162 -4.93 -3.31 11.41
CA LYS A 162 -4.79 -4.53 12.22
C LYS A 162 -3.37 -5.05 12.19
N ALA A 163 -2.78 -5.17 11.00
CA ALA A 163 -1.40 -5.62 10.85
C ALA A 163 -0.41 -4.65 11.51
N ALA A 164 -0.60 -3.34 11.35
CA ALA A 164 0.25 -2.31 11.92
C ALA A 164 0.10 -2.11 13.43
N ARG A 165 -0.89 -2.75 14.06
CA ARG A 165 -1.10 -2.72 15.51
C ARG A 165 -1.01 -4.11 16.14
N ALA A 166 -0.57 -5.12 15.38
CA ALA A 166 -0.43 -6.47 15.87
C ALA A 166 0.69 -6.58 16.93
N GLY A 167 0.55 -7.55 17.83
CA GLY A 167 1.51 -7.81 18.91
C GLY A 167 1.58 -6.68 19.94
N GLU A 168 2.72 -6.58 20.62
CA GLU A 168 3.01 -5.53 21.62
C GLU A 168 3.48 -4.22 20.96
N SER A 169 2.91 -3.86 19.81
CA SER A 169 3.31 -2.64 19.11
C SER A 169 2.82 -1.40 19.87
N GLU A 170 3.73 -0.49 20.22
CA GLU A 170 3.43 0.81 20.85
C GLU A 170 2.83 1.83 19.84
N GLY A 171 1.87 1.37 19.03
CA GLY A 171 1.20 2.14 17.98
C GLY A 171 1.64 1.77 16.56
N ALA A 172 1.19 2.57 15.59
CA ALA A 172 1.51 2.43 14.18
C ALA A 172 2.48 3.54 13.72
N ALA A 173 3.11 3.33 12.57
CA ALA A 173 3.96 4.32 11.91
C ALA A 173 3.74 4.30 10.41
N PHE A 174 4.00 5.43 9.76
CA PHE A 174 4.18 5.47 8.32
C PHE A 174 5.64 5.18 7.96
N LEU A 175 5.85 4.27 7.02
CA LEU A 175 7.14 4.02 6.40
C LEU A 175 7.05 4.52 4.95
N SER A 176 7.78 5.59 4.65
CA SER A 176 7.94 6.11 3.30
C SER A 176 9.24 5.60 2.70
N PHE A 177 9.22 5.24 1.42
CA PHE A 177 10.40 4.87 0.64
C PHE A 177 10.51 5.70 -0.64
N SER A 178 11.74 5.99 -1.06
CA SER A 178 12.03 6.63 -2.34
C SER A 178 13.30 6.04 -2.96
N LEU A 179 13.22 5.67 -4.24
CA LEU A 179 14.33 5.30 -5.11
C LEU A 179 14.67 6.49 -6.02
N GLY A 180 15.94 6.83 -6.13
CA GLY A 180 16.42 7.85 -7.07
C GLY A 180 17.88 7.64 -7.46
N PRO A 181 18.37 8.35 -8.48
CA PRO A 181 17.65 9.32 -9.29
C PRO A 181 16.75 8.64 -10.36
N VAL A 182 15.61 9.27 -10.68
CA VAL A 182 14.67 8.75 -11.71
C VAL A 182 14.91 9.43 -13.05
N GLN A 183 14.81 10.76 -13.09
CA GLN A 183 14.82 11.51 -14.34
C GLN A 183 16.16 11.41 -15.07
N SER A 184 17.29 11.59 -14.37
CA SER A 184 18.61 11.47 -15.01
C SER A 184 18.92 10.05 -15.48
N PHE A 185 18.37 9.03 -14.81
CA PHE A 185 18.53 7.64 -15.24
C PHE A 185 17.74 7.33 -16.50
N ILE A 186 16.46 7.72 -16.55
CA ILE A 186 15.59 7.50 -17.71
C ILE A 186 16.04 8.35 -18.90
N ALA A 187 16.42 9.61 -18.67
CA ALA A 187 16.84 10.55 -19.72
C ALA A 187 18.16 10.18 -20.40
N ALA A 188 18.97 9.31 -19.78
CA ALA A 188 20.19 8.78 -20.39
C ALA A 188 19.93 7.80 -21.54
N ALA A 189 18.68 7.38 -21.76
CA ALA A 189 18.30 6.46 -22.83
C ALA A 189 18.60 7.02 -24.24
N ARG A 190 19.18 6.20 -25.13
CA ARG A 190 19.43 6.55 -26.55
C ARG A 190 18.47 5.86 -27.52
N SER A 191 17.69 4.91 -27.02
CA SER A 191 16.67 4.19 -27.78
C SER A 191 15.41 3.98 -26.95
N VAL A 192 14.28 3.67 -27.60
CA VAL A 192 13.03 3.30 -26.91
C VAL A 192 13.23 2.06 -26.04
N ARG A 193 14.11 1.14 -26.45
CA ARG A 193 14.46 -0.04 -25.65
C ARG A 193 15.17 0.37 -24.35
N ASP A 194 16.12 1.30 -24.41
CA ASP A 194 16.82 1.78 -23.21
C ASP A 194 15.85 2.52 -22.28
N LEU A 195 14.96 3.34 -22.85
CA LEU A 195 13.94 4.07 -22.11
C LEU A 195 13.01 3.11 -21.35
N TRP A 196 12.53 2.07 -22.05
CA TRP A 196 11.73 1.02 -21.45
C TRP A 196 12.52 0.25 -20.39
N SER A 197 13.78 -0.11 -20.66
CA SER A 197 14.61 -0.89 -19.74
C SER A 197 14.92 -0.12 -18.45
N GLY A 198 15.23 1.19 -18.56
CA GLY A 198 15.42 2.06 -17.40
C GLY A 198 14.16 2.17 -16.54
N SER A 199 13.00 2.33 -17.17
CA SER A 199 11.71 2.36 -16.48
C SER A 199 11.40 1.03 -15.78
N MET A 200 11.67 -0.09 -16.45
CA MET A 200 11.50 -1.44 -15.90
C MET A 200 12.43 -1.72 -14.72
N ILE A 201 13.69 -1.30 -14.79
CA ILE A 201 14.64 -1.44 -13.68
C ILE A 201 14.10 -0.70 -12.45
N LEU A 202 13.67 0.56 -12.59
CA LEU A 202 13.15 1.35 -11.47
C LEU A 202 11.90 0.71 -10.85
N SER A 203 10.95 0.28 -11.67
CA SER A 203 9.74 -0.39 -11.19
C SER A 203 10.07 -1.74 -10.51
N TRP A 204 10.99 -2.53 -11.06
CA TRP A 204 11.42 -3.81 -10.48
C TRP A 204 12.14 -3.63 -9.14
N LEU A 205 13.08 -2.69 -9.06
CA LEU A 205 13.79 -2.35 -7.83
C LEU A 205 12.81 -1.89 -6.75
N THR A 206 11.82 -1.08 -7.12
CA THR A 206 10.78 -0.63 -6.17
C THR A 206 9.87 -1.78 -5.73
N PHE A 207 9.51 -2.71 -6.62
CA PHE A 207 8.77 -3.92 -6.23
C PHE A 207 9.53 -4.72 -5.15
N HIS A 208 10.82 -4.97 -5.37
CA HIS A 208 11.66 -5.68 -4.40
C HIS A 208 11.81 -4.93 -3.07
N ALA A 209 11.82 -3.59 -3.10
CA ALA A 209 11.81 -2.78 -1.89
C ALA A 209 10.51 -2.93 -1.06
N MET A 210 9.37 -3.24 -1.69
CA MET A 210 8.09 -3.45 -1.00
C MET A 210 7.96 -4.84 -0.38
N LEU A 211 8.65 -5.86 -0.93
CA LEU A 211 8.49 -7.26 -0.51
C LEU A 211 8.66 -7.49 1.00
N PRO A 212 9.64 -6.89 1.71
CA PRO A 212 9.76 -7.08 3.16
C PRO A 212 8.48 -6.70 3.94
N VAL A 213 7.78 -5.64 3.49
CA VAL A 213 6.51 -5.20 4.09
C VAL A 213 5.40 -6.19 3.73
N VAL A 214 5.28 -6.57 2.46
CA VAL A 214 4.27 -7.53 1.97
C VAL A 214 4.43 -8.90 2.64
N GLU A 215 5.67 -9.35 2.84
CA GLU A 215 5.99 -10.64 3.44
C GLU A 215 5.56 -10.73 4.90
N GLN A 216 5.82 -9.67 5.67
CA GLN A 216 5.56 -9.63 7.10
C GLN A 216 4.11 -9.24 7.42
N LEU A 217 3.59 -8.20 6.78
CA LEU A 217 2.32 -7.57 7.14
C LEU A 217 1.19 -7.86 6.14
N GLY A 218 1.52 -8.34 4.95
CA GLY A 218 0.56 -8.51 3.86
C GLY A 218 0.47 -7.29 2.94
N PRO A 219 -0.20 -7.43 1.77
CA PRO A 219 -0.22 -6.41 0.73
C PRO A 219 -1.05 -5.17 1.10
N THR A 220 -2.01 -5.28 2.03
CA THR A 220 -2.84 -4.15 2.49
C THR A 220 -2.04 -3.11 3.28
N ALA A 221 -0.89 -3.48 3.84
CA ALA A 221 0.00 -2.55 4.52
C ALA A 221 0.55 -1.46 3.58
N LEU A 222 0.54 -1.66 2.26
CA LEU A 222 0.93 -0.64 1.27
C LEU A 222 -0.27 0.24 0.92
N ILE A 223 -0.24 1.48 1.43
CA ILE A 223 -1.25 2.51 1.13
C ILE A 223 -1.08 3.02 -0.30
N TYR A 224 0.18 3.17 -0.73
CA TYR A 224 0.51 3.60 -2.09
C TYR A 224 1.80 2.91 -2.55
N PRO A 225 1.87 2.38 -3.78
CA PRO A 225 0.75 2.20 -4.71
C PRO A 225 -0.18 1.05 -4.28
N SER A 226 -1.40 1.00 -4.85
CA SER A 226 -2.26 -0.18 -4.71
C SER A 226 -1.61 -1.39 -5.39
N LEU A 227 -1.61 -2.53 -4.71
CA LEU A 227 -0.98 -3.75 -5.21
C LEU A 227 -1.98 -4.79 -5.75
N ARG A 228 -3.29 -4.62 -5.52
CA ARG A 228 -4.30 -5.57 -5.98
C ARG A 228 -4.34 -5.56 -7.51
N GLY A 229 -4.15 -6.73 -8.13
CA GLY A 229 -4.10 -6.87 -9.59
C GLY A 229 -2.77 -6.45 -10.23
N LEU A 230 -1.76 -6.13 -9.43
CA LEU A 230 -0.42 -5.86 -9.95
C LEU A 230 0.20 -7.17 -10.50
N PRO A 231 0.62 -7.23 -11.79
CA PRO A 231 1.12 -8.46 -12.40
C PRO A 231 2.29 -9.11 -11.66
N TRP A 232 3.20 -8.33 -11.09
CA TRP A 232 4.34 -8.89 -10.36
C TRP A 232 3.95 -9.40 -8.97
N LEU A 233 2.97 -8.78 -8.31
CA LEU A 233 2.45 -9.33 -7.07
C LEU A 233 1.71 -10.65 -7.34
N ASP A 234 0.91 -10.73 -8.41
CA ASP A 234 0.23 -11.98 -8.78
C ASP A 234 1.22 -13.10 -9.04
N ARG A 235 2.31 -12.81 -9.78
CA ARG A 235 3.38 -13.78 -10.03
C ARG A 235 4.09 -14.20 -8.74
N TRP A 236 4.32 -13.26 -7.80
CA TRP A 236 4.89 -13.56 -6.49
C TRP A 236 3.94 -14.40 -5.63
N LEU A 237 2.63 -14.12 -5.64
CA LEU A 237 1.62 -14.94 -4.96
C LEU A 237 1.59 -16.37 -5.51
N ILE A 238 1.66 -16.52 -6.83
CA ILE A 238 1.70 -17.83 -7.49
C ILE A 238 2.95 -18.62 -7.09
N LYS A 239 4.13 -17.99 -7.12
CA LYS A 239 5.42 -18.68 -6.93
C LYS A 239 5.85 -18.77 -5.47
N ASP A 240 5.90 -17.65 -4.79
CA ASP A 240 6.44 -17.50 -3.43
C ASP A 240 5.40 -17.75 -2.35
N ARG A 241 4.11 -17.81 -2.70
CA ARG A 241 3.01 -18.18 -1.79
C ARG A 241 2.26 -19.44 -2.23
N ASN A 242 2.75 -20.13 -3.25
CA ASN A 242 2.20 -21.40 -3.73
C ASN A 242 0.68 -21.34 -4.04
N LEU A 243 0.22 -20.23 -4.64
CA LEU A 243 -1.18 -20.03 -5.06
C LEU A 243 -1.41 -20.35 -6.54
N LYS A 244 -0.57 -21.21 -7.12
CA LYS A 244 -0.71 -21.66 -8.52
C LYS A 244 -2.07 -22.34 -8.74
N GLY A 245 -2.76 -21.97 -9.81
CA GLY A 245 -4.08 -22.51 -10.16
C GLY A 245 -5.24 -21.85 -9.41
N LYS A 246 -4.97 -21.00 -8.41
CA LYS A 246 -5.97 -20.14 -7.75
C LYS A 246 -5.93 -18.69 -8.24
N ILE A 247 -4.80 -18.27 -8.81
CA ILE A 247 -4.58 -16.97 -9.43
C ILE A 247 -4.11 -17.21 -10.86
N ASP A 248 -4.69 -16.47 -11.80
CA ASP A 248 -4.35 -16.53 -13.22
C ASP A 248 -2.93 -15.96 -13.45
N GLU A 249 -2.11 -16.65 -14.25
CA GLU A 249 -0.77 -16.12 -14.57
C GLU A 249 -0.93 -14.89 -15.48
N PRO A 250 -0.36 -13.73 -15.09
CA PRO A 250 -0.47 -12.53 -15.89
C PRO A 250 0.24 -12.69 -17.24
N SER A 251 -0.33 -12.08 -18.28
CA SER A 251 0.23 -12.12 -19.63
C SER A 251 1.63 -11.52 -19.68
N VAL A 252 2.40 -11.87 -20.72
CA VAL A 252 3.74 -11.31 -20.94
C VAL A 252 3.68 -9.79 -21.03
N ASP A 253 2.71 -9.24 -21.78
CA ASP A 253 2.55 -7.80 -21.98
C ASP A 253 2.29 -7.03 -20.68
N LEU A 254 1.41 -7.57 -19.82
CA LEU A 254 1.15 -6.98 -18.50
C LEU A 254 2.40 -7.00 -17.61
N ARG A 255 3.20 -8.08 -17.66
CA ARG A 255 4.46 -8.16 -16.90
C ARG A 255 5.57 -7.25 -17.45
N MET A 256 5.48 -6.81 -18.70
CA MET A 256 6.42 -5.90 -19.35
C MET A 256 6.04 -4.42 -19.20
N THR A 257 5.00 -4.11 -18.44
CA THR A 257 4.55 -2.72 -18.22
C THR A 257 5.13 -2.17 -16.91
N PRO A 258 6.04 -1.17 -16.96
CA PRO A 258 6.62 -0.55 -15.76
C PRO A 258 5.61 0.39 -15.08
N CYS A 259 4.67 -0.19 -14.33
CA CYS A 259 3.56 0.53 -13.71
C CYS A 259 3.81 0.92 -12.24
N LEU A 260 4.91 0.47 -11.64
CA LEU A 260 5.24 0.84 -10.26
C LEU A 260 6.02 2.16 -10.19
N PRO A 261 5.59 3.10 -9.35
CA PRO A 261 6.33 4.33 -9.08
C PRO A 261 7.64 4.04 -8.32
N ASN A 262 8.54 5.01 -8.29
CA ASN A 262 9.81 4.97 -7.55
C ASN A 262 9.66 5.23 -6.04
N ARG A 263 8.45 5.26 -5.51
CA ARG A 263 8.15 5.58 -4.11
C ARG A 263 6.98 4.77 -3.61
N PHE A 264 6.94 4.48 -2.32
CA PHE A 264 5.79 3.89 -1.69
C PHE A 264 5.57 4.44 -0.29
N LEU A 265 4.35 4.29 0.21
CA LEU A 265 3.94 4.59 1.57
C LEU A 265 3.30 3.34 2.16
N ALA A 266 3.83 2.89 3.30
CA ALA A 266 3.33 1.75 4.04
C ALA A 266 2.86 2.17 5.44
N LEU A 267 1.87 1.45 5.97
CA LEU A 267 1.48 1.46 7.37
C LEU A 267 2.13 0.25 8.06
N VAL A 268 2.94 0.49 9.08
CA VAL A 268 3.74 -0.55 9.74
C VAL A 268 3.61 -0.48 11.26
N PRO A 269 3.84 -1.58 11.99
CA PRO A 269 3.97 -1.54 13.44
C PRO A 269 5.16 -0.68 13.84
N TRP A 270 4.95 0.20 14.82
CA TRP A 270 6.05 0.94 15.43
C TRP A 270 6.98 -0.04 16.19
N GLY A 271 6.40 -0.95 16.97
CA GLY A 271 7.15 -1.82 17.88
C GLY A 271 7.69 -1.08 19.11
N HIS A 272 8.31 -1.82 20.03
CA HIS A 272 8.98 -1.23 21.19
C HIS A 272 10.08 -0.27 20.74
N GLU A 273 10.01 0.99 21.15
CA GLU A 273 10.98 2.05 20.78
C GLU A 273 11.23 2.21 19.27
N GLY A 274 10.31 1.76 18.40
CA GLY A 274 10.43 1.90 16.95
C GLY A 274 11.21 0.78 16.25
N GLN A 275 11.64 -0.24 16.99
CA GLN A 275 12.53 -1.27 16.47
C GLN A 275 11.95 -2.00 15.25
N ILE A 276 10.64 -2.28 15.23
CA ILE A 276 9.99 -2.99 14.11
C ILE A 276 9.96 -2.10 12.87
N ALA A 277 9.52 -0.85 13.01
CA ALA A 277 9.42 0.06 11.88
C ALA A 277 10.80 0.40 11.28
N VAL A 278 11.81 0.58 12.13
CA VAL A 278 13.19 0.86 11.71
C VAL A 278 13.83 -0.36 11.05
N ASP A 279 13.62 -1.56 11.59
CA ASP A 279 14.08 -2.82 10.97
C ASP A 279 13.44 -3.04 9.59
N LEU A 280 12.11 -2.87 9.48
CA LEU A 280 11.41 -2.95 8.20
C LEU A 280 11.97 -1.95 7.18
N ALA A 281 12.21 -0.72 7.60
CA ALA A 281 12.82 0.30 6.75
C ALA A 281 14.24 -0.08 6.31
N GLY A 282 15.02 -0.72 7.18
CA GLY A 282 16.34 -1.28 6.87
C GLY A 282 16.25 -2.41 5.85
N ARG A 283 15.36 -3.39 6.07
CA ARG A 283 15.13 -4.52 5.15
C ARG A 283 14.64 -4.06 3.77
N CYS A 284 13.81 -3.02 3.69
CA CYS A 284 13.42 -2.42 2.40
C CYS A 284 14.63 -1.90 1.62
N ARG A 285 15.55 -1.17 2.28
CA ARG A 285 16.79 -0.66 1.65
C ARG A 285 17.71 -1.80 1.23
N GLU A 286 17.86 -2.81 2.08
CA GLU A 286 18.72 -3.96 1.76
C GLU A 286 18.15 -4.82 0.63
N ALA A 287 16.83 -5.00 0.57
CA ALA A 287 16.18 -5.76 -0.49
C ALA A 287 16.41 -5.13 -1.88
N VAL A 288 16.28 -3.80 -1.99
CA VAL A 288 16.54 -3.11 -3.25
C VAL A 288 18.03 -3.07 -3.60
N LYS A 289 18.92 -2.83 -2.62
CA LYS A 289 20.37 -2.87 -2.83
C LYS A 289 20.80 -4.24 -3.36
N ARG A 290 20.36 -5.32 -2.71
CA ARG A 290 20.67 -6.69 -3.12
C ARG A 290 20.20 -6.99 -4.54
N GLU A 291 18.99 -6.57 -4.91
CA GLU A 291 18.47 -6.83 -6.26
C GLU A 291 19.21 -6.01 -7.33
N TRP A 292 19.58 -4.76 -7.03
CA TRP A 292 20.41 -3.94 -7.91
C TRP A 292 21.79 -4.56 -8.14
N MET A 293 22.48 -4.95 -7.06
CA MET A 293 23.78 -5.60 -7.14
C MET A 293 23.72 -6.92 -7.90
N LYS A 294 22.65 -7.70 -7.73
CA LYS A 294 22.44 -8.94 -8.49
C LYS A 294 22.29 -8.68 -9.99
N MET A 295 21.56 -7.63 -10.40
CA MET A 295 21.48 -7.24 -11.81
C MET A 295 22.83 -6.80 -12.35
N ALA A 296 23.53 -5.94 -11.62
CA ALA A 296 24.84 -5.45 -12.01
C ALA A 296 25.84 -6.60 -12.15
N GLU A 297 25.87 -7.55 -11.22
CA GLU A 297 26.75 -8.72 -11.31
C GLU A 297 26.42 -9.61 -12.51
N ALA A 298 25.14 -9.77 -12.87
CA ALA A 298 24.76 -10.48 -14.09
C ALA A 298 25.30 -9.78 -15.36
N VAL A 299 25.24 -8.45 -15.42
CA VAL A 299 25.81 -7.67 -16.53
C VAL A 299 27.33 -7.74 -16.52
N LYS A 300 27.98 -7.60 -15.37
CA LYS A 300 29.43 -7.67 -15.22
C LYS A 300 29.98 -8.98 -15.76
N ARG A 301 29.37 -10.12 -15.42
CA ARG A 301 29.78 -11.44 -15.92
C ARG A 301 29.70 -11.57 -17.44
N GLU A 302 28.71 -10.97 -18.08
CA GLU A 302 28.60 -10.96 -19.55
C GLU A 302 29.68 -10.07 -20.19
N LEU A 303 29.98 -8.92 -19.57
CA LEU A 303 31.03 -8.01 -20.03
C LEU A 303 32.43 -8.59 -19.82
N ASP A 304 32.68 -9.28 -18.69
CA ASP A 304 33.97 -9.93 -18.40
C ASP A 304 34.35 -10.95 -19.49
N GLN A 305 33.37 -11.67 -20.05
CA GLN A 305 33.62 -12.61 -21.16
C GLN A 305 34.10 -11.92 -22.44
N ARG A 306 33.78 -10.64 -22.62
CA ARG A 306 34.08 -9.87 -23.83
C ARG A 306 35.27 -8.93 -23.65
N LEU A 307 35.43 -8.38 -22.45
CA LEU A 307 36.37 -7.30 -22.12
C LEU A 307 37.49 -7.76 -21.18
N GLY A 308 37.35 -8.91 -20.49
CA GLY A 308 38.32 -9.38 -19.51
C GLY A 308 39.69 -9.75 -20.11
N GLY A 309 39.79 -9.93 -21.43
CA GLY A 309 41.05 -10.15 -22.14
C GLY A 309 41.79 -8.86 -22.51
N LEU A 310 41.24 -7.68 -22.20
CA LEU A 310 41.90 -6.41 -22.51
C LEU A 310 43.12 -6.19 -21.59
N PRO A 311 44.18 -5.52 -22.08
CA PRO A 311 45.35 -5.19 -21.26
C PRO A 311 45.06 -4.24 -20.10
N VAL A 312 43.89 -3.60 -20.10
CA VAL A 312 43.44 -2.65 -19.09
C VAL A 312 42.37 -3.31 -18.20
N ASP A 313 42.42 -3.06 -16.90
CA ASP A 313 41.35 -3.48 -15.98
C ASP A 313 40.12 -2.59 -16.19
N TRP A 314 39.28 -3.00 -17.13
CA TRP A 314 38.02 -2.33 -17.44
C TRP A 314 37.07 -2.27 -16.24
N SER A 315 37.22 -3.18 -15.28
CA SER A 315 36.29 -3.37 -14.16
C SER A 315 36.73 -2.68 -12.87
N LYS A 316 37.91 -2.04 -12.85
CA LYS A 316 38.53 -1.42 -11.66
C LYS A 316 37.54 -0.57 -10.85
N ARG A 317 36.66 0.17 -11.54
CA ARG A 317 35.71 1.13 -10.94
C ARG A 317 34.28 0.65 -10.86
N TRP A 318 33.99 -0.53 -11.42
CA TRP A 318 32.64 -1.08 -11.45
C TRP A 318 31.97 -1.14 -10.06
N PRO A 319 32.64 -1.63 -8.99
CA PRO A 319 31.98 -1.75 -7.68
C PRO A 319 31.52 -0.40 -7.13
N GLU A 320 32.40 0.61 -7.15
CA GLU A 320 32.12 1.96 -6.66
C GLU A 320 30.98 2.62 -7.45
N GLN A 321 31.03 2.53 -8.78
CA GLN A 321 30.05 3.18 -9.66
C GLN A 321 28.66 2.56 -9.52
N VAL A 322 28.59 1.23 -9.39
CA VAL A 322 27.32 0.52 -9.20
C VAL A 322 26.75 0.76 -7.81
N GLU A 323 27.58 0.69 -6.76
CA GLU A 323 27.13 0.85 -5.38
C GLU A 323 26.56 2.24 -5.11
N ASN A 324 27.17 3.28 -5.68
CA ASN A 324 26.80 4.67 -5.42
C ASN A 324 25.80 5.25 -6.45
N PHE A 325 25.34 4.45 -7.43
CA PHE A 325 24.47 4.98 -8.49
C PHE A 325 23.08 5.38 -7.98
N PHE A 326 22.43 4.46 -7.26
CA PHE A 326 21.08 4.67 -6.75
C PHE A 326 21.10 4.99 -5.26
N GLU A 327 20.28 5.97 -4.88
CA GLU A 327 19.92 6.25 -3.52
C GLU A 327 18.58 5.57 -3.19
N TYR A 328 18.59 4.79 -2.11
CA TYR A 328 17.40 4.17 -1.53
C TYR A 328 17.12 4.78 -0.17
N ARG A 329 16.16 5.69 -0.09
CA ARG A 329 15.85 6.43 1.13
C ARG A 329 14.58 5.88 1.79
N THR A 330 14.61 5.82 3.11
CA THR A 330 13.43 5.52 3.92
C THR A 330 13.25 6.56 5.01
N ALA A 331 11.99 6.80 5.38
CA ALA A 331 11.61 7.66 6.49
C ALA A 331 10.50 6.97 7.29
N VAL A 332 10.59 7.03 8.61
CA VAL A 332 9.58 6.46 9.52
C VAL A 332 8.97 7.59 10.33
N LEU A 333 7.65 7.73 10.26
CA LEU A 333 6.87 8.69 11.05
C LEU A 333 6.00 7.94 12.07
N PRO A 334 6.36 7.93 13.37
CA PRO A 334 5.55 7.32 14.42
C PRO A 334 4.27 8.12 14.65
N TRP A 335 3.10 7.46 14.59
CA TRP A 335 1.82 8.14 14.78
C TRP A 335 1.64 8.69 16.20
N ARG A 336 2.26 8.06 17.20
CA ARG A 336 2.21 8.52 18.59
C ARG A 336 2.79 9.93 18.77
N GLU A 337 3.80 10.28 17.97
CA GLU A 337 4.45 11.60 18.03
C GLU A 337 3.67 12.67 17.25
N CYS A 338 2.63 12.27 16.51
CA CYS A 338 1.72 13.17 15.79
C CYS A 338 0.25 12.85 16.08
N ALA A 339 -0.01 12.42 17.32
CA ALA A 339 -1.33 11.99 17.76
C ALA A 339 -2.32 13.16 17.98
N SER A 340 -1.81 14.33 18.38
CA SER A 340 -2.65 15.50 18.67
C SER A 340 -2.75 16.46 17.48
N ASP A 341 -3.92 17.08 17.34
CA ASP A 341 -4.17 18.11 16.33
C ASP A 341 -3.23 19.31 16.48
N ALA A 342 -2.91 19.73 17.71
CA ALA A 342 -1.97 20.81 17.99
C ALA A 342 -0.55 20.46 17.52
N THR A 343 -0.10 19.23 17.74
CA THR A 343 1.20 18.76 17.25
C THR A 343 1.25 18.71 15.73
N LEU A 344 0.19 18.22 15.08
CA LEU A 344 0.08 18.20 13.62
C LEU A 344 0.09 19.63 13.03
N ALA A 345 -0.70 20.53 13.61
CA ALA A 345 -0.76 21.93 13.23
C ALA A 345 0.63 22.59 13.34
N TRP A 346 1.33 22.34 14.44
CA TRP A 346 2.63 22.96 14.70
C TRP A 346 3.70 22.43 13.74
N LEU A 347 3.78 21.11 13.54
CA LEU A 347 4.76 20.50 12.63
C LEU A 347 4.55 20.90 11.16
N ILE A 348 3.31 21.19 10.75
CA ILE A 348 2.98 21.50 9.35
C ILE A 348 2.96 23.01 9.07
N SER A 349 2.50 23.83 10.02
CA SER A 349 2.25 25.26 9.77
C SER A 349 2.95 26.20 10.75
N GLY A 350 3.53 25.67 11.84
CA GLY A 350 4.05 26.47 12.96
C GLY A 350 2.97 27.03 13.89
N SER A 351 1.68 26.80 13.60
CA SER A 351 0.53 27.16 14.44
C SER A 351 0.25 26.07 15.46
N ASP A 352 -0.09 26.42 16.69
CA ASP A 352 -0.62 25.49 17.71
C ASP A 352 -2.13 25.22 17.56
N ASP A 353 -2.79 25.95 16.67
CA ASP A 353 -4.22 25.89 16.39
C ASP A 353 -4.49 25.14 15.07
N PHE A 354 -5.25 24.05 15.15
CA PHE A 354 -5.64 23.21 14.02
C PHE A 354 -6.56 23.93 13.04
N ASP A 355 -7.50 24.74 13.52
CA ASP A 355 -8.46 25.44 12.66
C ASP A 355 -7.75 26.47 11.78
N LYS A 356 -6.69 27.09 12.30
CA LYS A 356 -5.82 27.98 11.53
C LYS A 356 -4.93 27.22 10.55
N ALA A 357 -4.39 26.07 10.96
CA ALA A 357 -3.51 25.27 10.12
C ALA A 357 -4.26 24.59 8.96
N PHE A 358 -5.51 24.17 9.18
CA PHE A 358 -6.32 23.39 8.24
C PHE A 358 -7.77 23.90 8.16
N PRO A 359 -8.00 25.11 7.63
CA PRO A 359 -9.32 25.75 7.64
C PRO A 359 -10.41 24.92 6.95
N ASP A 360 -10.09 24.25 5.84
CA ASP A 360 -11.05 23.40 5.12
C ASP A 360 -11.42 22.14 5.92
N ALA A 361 -10.44 21.48 6.54
CA ALA A 361 -10.68 20.33 7.40
C ALA A 361 -11.49 20.71 8.64
N ALA A 362 -11.20 21.88 9.23
CA ALA A 362 -11.96 22.43 10.33
C ALA A 362 -13.42 22.74 9.94
N ALA A 363 -13.65 23.28 8.74
CA ALA A 363 -14.99 23.50 8.21
C ALA A 363 -15.77 22.18 8.09
N VAL A 364 -15.13 21.11 7.62
CA VAL A 364 -15.73 19.76 7.59
C VAL A 364 -16.03 19.26 9.01
N ARG A 365 -15.11 19.41 9.97
CA ARG A 365 -15.33 18.97 11.36
C ARG A 365 -16.50 19.67 12.02
N LYS A 366 -16.80 20.93 11.68
CA LYS A 366 -17.96 21.68 12.19
C LYS A 366 -19.29 21.02 11.81
N LEU A 367 -19.34 20.23 10.74
CA LEU A 367 -20.53 19.45 10.37
C LEU A 367 -20.93 18.47 11.48
N ALA A 368 -19.95 17.91 12.22
CA ALA A 368 -20.25 17.01 13.34
C ALA A 368 -21.09 17.70 14.43
N GLY A 369 -20.83 18.99 14.70
CA GLY A 369 -21.58 19.78 15.67
C GLY A 369 -22.95 20.24 15.16
N ALA A 370 -23.18 20.22 13.85
CA ALA A 370 -24.47 20.55 13.24
C ALA A 370 -25.46 19.38 13.25
N ILE A 371 -24.99 18.15 13.46
CA ILE A 371 -25.85 16.95 13.55
C ILE A 371 -26.59 16.97 14.90
N PRO A 372 -27.94 16.87 14.93
CA PRO A 372 -28.71 16.79 16.17
C PRO A 372 -28.22 15.66 17.07
N ARG A 373 -28.22 15.86 18.40
CA ARG A 373 -27.59 14.91 19.35
C ARG A 373 -28.18 13.50 19.27
N GLU A 374 -29.48 13.40 19.06
CA GLU A 374 -30.25 12.18 18.87
C GLU A 374 -29.96 11.46 17.53
N GLU A 375 -29.37 12.18 16.57
CA GLU A 375 -28.97 11.68 15.27
C GLU A 375 -27.46 11.40 15.17
N GLN A 376 -26.67 11.73 16.19
CA GLN A 376 -25.23 11.47 16.17
C GLN A 376 -24.92 9.97 16.31
N PRO A 377 -23.92 9.45 15.58
CA PRO A 377 -23.39 8.12 15.84
C PRO A 377 -22.68 8.06 17.21
N ARG A 378 -22.44 6.85 17.70
CA ARG A 378 -21.85 6.61 19.04
C ARG A 378 -20.34 6.90 19.14
N TYR A 379 -19.70 7.33 18.06
CA TYR A 379 -18.26 7.64 17.99
C TYR A 379 -18.03 9.11 17.61
N GLY A 380 -16.88 9.65 18.03
CA GLY A 380 -16.49 11.01 17.71
C GLY A 380 -16.23 11.21 16.22
N GLN A 381 -16.74 12.30 15.65
CA GLN A 381 -16.59 12.62 14.22
C GLN A 381 -15.69 13.83 13.96
N SER A 382 -14.92 14.26 14.96
CA SER A 382 -14.01 15.42 14.88
C SER A 382 -12.60 15.03 14.39
N SER A 383 -12.49 14.13 13.42
CA SER A 383 -11.20 13.56 12.97
C SER A 383 -10.79 13.96 11.55
N ALA A 384 -11.71 14.54 10.76
CA ALA A 384 -11.48 14.86 9.35
C ALA A 384 -10.17 15.66 9.15
N GLY A 385 -9.40 15.32 8.12
CA GLY A 385 -8.10 15.93 7.84
C GLY A 385 -6.91 15.36 8.62
N GLY A 386 -7.15 14.62 9.72
CA GLY A 386 -6.08 14.08 10.57
C GLY A 386 -5.22 13.02 9.88
N TRP A 387 -5.80 12.21 8.98
CA TRP A 387 -5.05 11.26 8.15
C TRP A 387 -4.20 11.99 7.10
N GLN A 388 -4.81 12.93 6.38
CA GLN A 388 -4.17 13.73 5.33
C GLN A 388 -2.97 14.51 5.89
N ALA A 389 -3.12 15.12 7.07
CA ALA A 389 -2.03 15.80 7.77
C ALA A 389 -0.87 14.86 8.10
N LYS A 390 -1.13 13.63 8.57
CA LYS A 390 -0.06 12.63 8.83
C LYS A 390 0.66 12.22 7.54
N VAL A 391 -0.09 12.03 6.44
CA VAL A 391 0.50 11.68 5.13
C VAL A 391 1.38 12.83 4.60
N GLU A 392 0.91 14.07 4.70
CA GLU A 392 1.68 15.27 4.35
C GLU A 392 2.96 15.39 5.19
N LEU A 393 2.87 15.18 6.51
CA LEU A 393 4.03 15.19 7.40
C LEU A 393 5.04 14.09 7.02
N SER A 394 4.58 12.90 6.68
CA SER A 394 5.43 11.81 6.20
C SER A 394 6.15 12.18 4.89
N ALA A 395 5.47 12.86 3.97
CA ALA A 395 6.06 13.35 2.74
C ALA A 395 7.14 14.42 2.99
N ARG A 396 6.89 15.36 3.92
CA ARG A 396 7.88 16.37 4.34
C ARG A 396 9.10 15.75 5.00
N LEU A 397 8.91 14.74 5.85
CA LEU A 397 10.00 14.01 6.46
C LEU A 397 10.87 13.33 5.40
N MET A 398 10.26 12.70 4.39
CA MET A 398 10.99 12.13 3.25
C MET A 398 11.70 13.20 2.43
N GLN A 399 11.10 14.38 2.23
CA GLN A 399 11.76 15.48 1.54
C GLN A 399 12.99 15.99 2.31
N ALA A 400 12.90 16.11 3.63
CA ALA A 400 14.03 16.45 4.49
C ALA A 400 15.14 15.39 4.37
N GLN A 401 14.80 14.11 4.42
CA GLN A 401 15.75 13.01 4.16
C GLN A 401 16.41 13.14 2.79
N ARG A 402 15.66 13.45 1.73
CA ARG A 402 16.21 13.64 0.37
C ARG A 402 17.12 14.86 0.21
N SER A 403 17.05 15.83 1.13
CA SER A 403 17.91 17.02 1.07
C SER A 403 19.36 16.74 1.49
N ILE A 404 19.59 15.66 2.25
CA ILE A 404 20.92 15.19 2.65
C ILE A 404 21.61 14.61 1.41
N ARG A 405 22.46 15.39 0.75
CA ARG A 405 23.15 14.96 -0.48
C ARG A 405 24.03 13.73 -0.21
N HIS A 406 23.84 12.68 -0.99
CA HIS A 406 24.86 11.64 -1.10
C HIS A 406 26.02 12.20 -1.93
N VAL A 407 27.23 12.09 -1.41
CA VAL A 407 28.46 12.44 -2.12
C VAL A 407 29.24 11.13 -2.27
N PRO A 408 29.26 10.54 -3.46
CA PRO A 408 30.11 9.38 -3.72
C PRO A 408 31.57 9.73 -3.42
N PRO A 409 32.40 8.75 -3.01
CA PRO A 409 33.84 8.95 -2.92
C PRO A 409 34.38 9.56 -4.22
N ALA A 410 35.34 10.47 -4.11
CA ALA A 410 36.06 10.93 -5.29
C ALA A 410 37.01 9.83 -5.76
N ALA A 411 37.23 9.73 -7.07
CA ALA A 411 38.25 8.85 -7.61
C ALA A 411 39.61 9.19 -6.98
N GLU A 412 40.24 8.23 -6.31
CA GLU A 412 41.58 8.38 -5.77
C GLU A 412 42.60 8.31 -6.91
N ALA A 413 43.54 9.25 -6.92
CA ALA A 413 44.70 9.18 -7.80
C ALA A 413 45.76 8.28 -7.12
N ASP A 414 46.12 7.18 -7.78
CA ASP A 414 47.20 6.28 -7.40
C ASP A 414 48.57 6.99 -7.38
N SER A 415 48.71 8.11 -8.11
CA SER A 415 49.94 8.92 -8.12
C SER A 415 49.70 10.39 -8.52
N PRO A 416 50.58 11.32 -8.08
CA PRO A 416 50.55 12.71 -8.53
C PRO A 416 50.70 12.82 -10.05
N GLY A 417 49.71 13.39 -10.73
CA GLY A 417 49.72 13.55 -12.20
C GLY A 417 48.99 12.45 -12.97
N GLN A 418 48.34 11.48 -12.29
CA GLN A 418 47.46 10.53 -12.97
C GLN A 418 46.26 11.25 -13.59
N GLU A 419 46.07 11.03 -14.89
CA GLU A 419 44.89 11.49 -15.61
C GLU A 419 43.68 10.63 -15.23
N PHE A 420 42.54 11.28 -14.97
CA PHE A 420 41.28 10.56 -14.75
C PHE A 420 40.72 10.05 -16.08
N PRO A 421 40.06 8.87 -16.10
CA PRO A 421 39.44 8.38 -17.32
C PRO A 421 38.37 9.37 -17.82
N PRO A 422 38.13 9.45 -19.14
CA PRO A 422 37.10 10.31 -19.70
C PRO A 422 35.74 9.97 -19.09
N LYS A 423 34.88 10.98 -18.95
CA LYS A 423 33.52 10.75 -18.49
C LYS A 423 32.73 9.92 -19.52
N CYS A 424 31.88 9.05 -19.01
CA CYS A 424 30.90 8.27 -19.75
C CYS A 424 30.11 9.19 -20.66
N SER A 425 30.20 8.97 -21.97
CA SER A 425 29.47 9.76 -22.97
C SER A 425 27.95 9.64 -22.87
N LEU A 426 27.45 8.67 -22.10
CA LEU A 426 26.02 8.46 -21.86
C LEU A 426 25.53 9.22 -20.61
N LEU A 427 26.22 9.05 -19.49
CA LEU A 427 25.77 9.57 -18.19
C LEU A 427 26.42 10.91 -17.83
N GLY A 428 27.58 11.23 -18.42
CA GLY A 428 28.34 12.47 -18.20
C GLY A 428 28.97 12.61 -16.80
N THR A 429 28.50 11.87 -15.81
CA THR A 429 28.93 11.95 -14.40
C THR A 429 29.95 10.89 -13.99
N TYR A 430 29.82 9.67 -14.51
CA TYR A 430 30.71 8.54 -14.21
C TYR A 430 31.87 8.46 -15.19
N GLU A 431 33.01 7.93 -14.78
CA GLU A 431 34.18 7.69 -15.63
C GLU A 431 34.05 6.39 -16.45
N GLN A 432 34.72 6.33 -17.59
CA GLN A 432 34.77 5.18 -18.50
C GLN A 432 35.77 4.12 -18.08
#